data_AF-A0A0M2RGE6-F1
#
_entry.id   AF-A0A0M2RGE6-F1
#
_cell.length_a   1.000
_cell.length_b   1.000
_cell.length_c   1.000
_cell.angle_alpha   90.00
_cell.angle_beta   90.00
_cell.angle_gamma   90.00
#
_symmetry.space_group_name_H-M   'P 1'
#
loop_
_entity.id
_entity.type
_entity.pdbx_description
1 polymer ?
#
loop_
_entity_poly.entity_id
_entity_poly.type
_entity_poly.pdbx_seq_one_letter_code
_entity_poly.pdbx_strand_id
1 'polypeptide(L)'
;MTDAARAADPPERMCPSTPAANATVFLGMITPAGRVAYVTPAMPAEVALAAAGNSGTPVESRFRLAGPCVTTSCGFWTGEHCGLGARMAASYAETAGPAEPELPKCAIRRTCRWFAEQGPAACPACSHVVTDAR
;
A
#
# COMPACT_ATOMS: atom_id res chain seq x y z
N MET A 1 4.59 -37.21 -6.20
CA MET A 1 5.08 -35.90 -6.68
C MET A 1 4.42 -34.85 -5.82
N THR A 2 5.24 -34.00 -5.23
CA THR A 2 5.06 -33.33 -3.94
C THR A 2 3.86 -32.37 -3.92
N ASP A 3 2.92 -32.63 -3.02
CA ASP A 3 1.90 -31.69 -2.58
C ASP A 3 2.59 -30.63 -1.70
N ALA A 4 2.90 -29.48 -2.29
CA ALA A 4 3.37 -28.33 -1.53
C ALA A 4 2.16 -27.74 -0.81
N ALA A 5 1.89 -28.26 0.39
CA ALA A 5 0.98 -27.64 1.34
C ALA A 5 1.38 -26.17 1.51
N ARG A 6 0.66 -25.28 0.83
CA ARG A 6 0.85 -23.84 0.92
C ARG A 6 0.40 -23.43 2.32
N ALA A 7 1.32 -22.80 3.05
CA ALA A 7 1.07 -22.29 4.40
C ALA A 7 -0.18 -21.40 4.39
N ALA A 8 -1.11 -21.67 5.31
CA ALA A 8 -2.21 -20.78 5.62
C ALA A 8 -1.70 -19.35 5.86
N ASP A 9 -2.49 -18.36 5.46
CA ASP A 9 -2.12 -16.94 5.53
C ASP A 9 -1.60 -16.57 6.94
N PRO A 10 -0.36 -16.06 7.10
CA PRO A 10 0.15 -15.57 8.39
C PRO A 10 -0.61 -14.29 8.81
N PRO A 11 -0.42 -13.76 10.04
CA PRO A 11 -1.35 -12.85 10.73
C PRO A 11 -1.87 -11.71 9.85
N GLU A 12 -3.09 -11.25 10.16
CA GLU A 12 -3.81 -10.19 9.45
C GLU A 12 -2.87 -9.18 8.78
N ARG A 13 -2.71 -9.33 7.46
CA ARG A 13 -1.78 -8.51 6.68
C ARG A 13 -2.40 -7.14 6.46
N MET A 14 -1.58 -6.10 6.47
CA MET A 14 -1.99 -4.75 6.15
C MET A 14 -1.92 -4.51 4.64
N CYS A 15 -3.00 -4.00 4.05
CA CYS A 15 -3.00 -3.47 2.70
C CYS A 15 -2.50 -2.01 2.74
N PRO A 16 -1.47 -1.63 1.94
CA PRO A 16 -1.00 -0.26 1.86
C PRO A 16 -1.91 0.65 1.01
N SER A 17 -3.02 0.12 0.52
CA SER A 17 -3.91 0.78 -0.46
C SER A 17 -5.37 0.63 -0.06
N THR A 18 -5.66 0.68 1.24
CA THR A 18 -7.03 0.55 1.76
C THR A 18 -7.79 1.84 1.52
N PRO A 19 -9.04 1.78 1.00
CA PRO A 19 -9.91 2.95 0.86
C PRO A 19 -10.15 3.64 2.20
N ALA A 20 -10.43 4.95 2.17
CA ALA A 20 -10.62 5.78 3.36
C ALA A 20 -11.67 5.19 4.32
N ALA A 21 -12.74 4.60 3.79
CA ALA A 21 -13.83 4.01 4.56
C ALA A 21 -13.38 2.88 5.52
N ASN A 22 -12.29 2.17 5.21
CA ASN A 22 -11.80 1.01 5.96
C ASN A 22 -10.36 1.19 6.47
N ALA A 23 -9.79 2.38 6.30
CA ALA A 23 -8.42 2.67 6.69
C ALA A 23 -8.29 2.82 8.20
N THR A 24 -7.23 2.26 8.78
CA THR A 24 -6.91 2.39 10.20
C THR A 24 -5.57 3.09 10.44
N VAL A 25 -4.73 3.18 9.41
CA VAL A 25 -3.40 3.78 9.48
C VAL A 25 -3.23 4.83 8.38
N PHE A 26 -2.78 6.01 8.79
CA PHE A 26 -2.26 7.05 7.91
C PHE A 26 -0.75 6.82 7.69
N LEU A 27 -0.37 6.48 6.45
CA LEU A 27 1.03 6.21 6.10
C LEU A 27 1.78 7.46 5.68
N GLY A 28 1.13 8.43 5.03
CA GLY A 28 1.79 9.61 4.53
C GLY A 28 0.98 10.44 3.55
N MET A 29 1.45 11.64 3.27
CA MET A 29 0.83 12.56 2.31
C MET A 29 1.39 12.34 0.92
N ILE A 30 0.55 12.45 -0.10
CA ILE A 30 1.00 12.48 -1.49
C ILE A 30 1.46 13.90 -1.80
N THR A 31 2.73 14.03 -2.16
CA THR A 31 3.34 15.32 -2.53
C THR A 31 2.93 15.73 -3.95
N PRO A 32 3.07 17.02 -4.33
CA PRO A 32 2.85 17.45 -5.71
C PRO A 32 3.70 16.72 -6.75
N ALA A 33 4.82 16.12 -6.34
CA ALA A 33 5.66 15.27 -7.18
C ALA A 33 5.11 13.84 -7.37
N GLY A 34 3.91 13.54 -6.87
CA GLY A 34 3.30 12.20 -6.98
C GLY A 34 3.95 11.14 -6.10
N ARG A 35 4.70 11.56 -5.07
CA ARG A 35 5.40 10.66 -4.14
C ARG A 35 4.84 10.76 -2.73
N VAL A 36 4.76 9.64 -2.03
CA VAL A 36 4.35 9.58 -0.62
C VAL A 36 5.47 10.13 0.28
N ALA A 37 5.17 11.21 1.00
CA ALA A 37 5.91 11.66 2.17
C ALA A 37 5.43 10.88 3.40
N TYR A 38 6.18 9.83 3.78
CA TYR A 38 5.82 8.94 4.88
C TYR A 38 5.86 9.63 6.24
N VAL A 39 4.86 9.35 7.07
CA VAL A 39 4.79 9.75 8.47
C VAL A 39 5.32 8.61 9.34
N THR A 40 6.22 8.93 10.26
CA THR A 40 6.79 7.97 11.22
C THR A 40 6.91 8.67 12.58
N PRO A 41 6.33 8.12 13.67
CA PRO A 41 5.64 6.82 13.79
C PRO A 41 4.29 6.75 13.04
N ALA A 42 3.67 5.57 12.98
CA ALA A 42 2.33 5.42 12.41
C ALA A 42 1.34 6.34 13.11
N MET A 43 0.45 6.96 12.34
CA MET A 43 -0.66 7.75 12.85
C MET A 43 -1.99 7.05 12.54
N PRO A 44 -3.02 7.21 13.38
CA PRO A 44 -4.37 6.74 13.07
C PRO A 44 -4.91 7.40 11.79
N ALA A 45 -5.70 6.67 11.00
CA ALA A 45 -6.26 7.18 9.75
C ALA A 45 -7.16 8.42 9.97
N GLU A 46 -7.83 8.50 11.11
CA GLU A 46 -8.74 9.58 11.50
C GLU A 46 -8.04 10.95 11.47
N VAL A 47 -6.73 11.00 11.72
CA VAL A 47 -5.94 12.23 11.63
C VAL A 47 -5.91 12.77 10.19
N ALA A 48 -5.73 11.89 9.20
CA ALA A 48 -5.76 12.28 7.79
C ALA A 48 -7.19 12.61 7.33
N LEU A 49 -8.19 11.83 7.78
CA LEU A 49 -9.59 12.06 7.42
C LEU A 49 -10.11 13.40 7.95
N ALA A 50 -9.76 13.75 9.20
CA ALA A 50 -10.09 15.05 9.77
C ALA A 50 -9.41 16.20 9.00
N ALA A 51 -8.16 16.02 8.56
CA ALA A 51 -7.43 17.00 7.75
C ALA A 51 -7.94 17.12 6.31
N ALA A 52 -8.55 16.08 5.75
CA ALA A 52 -9.15 16.11 4.42
C ALA A 52 -10.35 17.07 4.37
N GLY A 53 -11.14 17.09 5.46
CA GLY A 53 -12.40 17.82 5.55
C GLY A 53 -13.34 17.54 4.38
N ASN A 54 -14.21 18.50 4.07
CA ASN A 54 -15.15 18.39 2.95
C ASN A 54 -14.59 19.06 1.68
N SER A 55 -13.31 18.83 1.37
CA SER A 55 -12.56 19.57 0.34
C SER A 55 -12.92 19.25 -1.12
N GLY A 56 -13.93 18.39 -1.35
CA GLY A 56 -14.36 17.95 -2.70
C GLY A 56 -13.31 17.14 -3.49
N THR A 57 -12.10 17.01 -2.95
CA THR A 57 -11.00 16.21 -3.52
C THR A 57 -11.00 14.83 -2.85
N PRO A 58 -10.86 13.73 -3.59
CA PRO A 58 -10.76 12.39 -3.01
C PRO A 58 -9.66 12.31 -1.95
N VAL A 59 -9.93 11.61 -0.85
CA VAL A 59 -8.96 11.44 0.25
C VAL A 59 -7.74 10.67 -0.24
N GLU A 60 -7.97 9.64 -1.05
CA GLU A 60 -6.98 8.71 -1.57
C GLU A 60 -6.03 9.35 -2.61
N SER A 61 -6.38 10.50 -3.18
CA SER A 61 -5.48 11.27 -4.05
C SER A 61 -4.54 12.17 -3.25
N ARG A 62 -4.83 12.39 -1.96
CA ARG A 62 -4.04 13.25 -1.05
C ARG A 62 -3.24 12.45 -0.04
N PHE A 63 -3.73 11.27 0.35
CA PHE A 63 -3.17 10.50 1.46
C PHE A 63 -2.97 9.04 1.08
N ARG A 64 -1.85 8.48 1.52
CA ARG A 64 -1.61 7.04 1.52
C ARG A 64 -2.14 6.45 2.81
N LEU A 65 -3.14 5.59 2.68
CA LEU A 65 -3.85 4.96 3.79
C LEU A 65 -3.63 3.44 3.79
N ALA A 66 -3.67 2.85 4.97
CA ALA A 66 -3.57 1.42 5.15
C ALA A 66 -4.60 0.88 6.15
N GLY A 67 -4.92 -0.40 6.02
CA GLY A 67 -5.84 -1.12 6.90
C GLY A 67 -5.73 -2.63 6.65
N PRO A 68 -6.56 -3.45 7.30
CA PRO A 68 -6.61 -4.88 7.06
C PRO A 68 -6.74 -5.23 5.58
N CYS A 69 -5.98 -6.22 5.12
CA CYS A 69 -6.10 -6.76 3.78
C CYS A 69 -7.30 -7.69 3.70
N VAL A 70 -8.31 -7.30 2.92
CA VAL A 70 -9.57 -8.04 2.77
C VAL A 70 -9.50 -9.20 1.76
N THR A 71 -8.31 -9.51 1.24
CA THR A 71 -8.02 -10.63 0.32
C THR A 71 -9.12 -10.86 -0.72
N THR A 72 -9.92 -11.92 -0.59
CA THR A 72 -10.95 -12.35 -1.55
C THR A 72 -12.07 -11.34 -1.75
N SER A 73 -12.28 -10.39 -0.84
CA SER A 73 -13.22 -9.27 -1.02
C SER A 73 -12.60 -8.06 -1.75
N CYS A 74 -11.31 -8.13 -2.11
CA CYS A 74 -10.64 -7.09 -2.88
C CYS A 74 -10.75 -7.37 -4.38
N GLY A 75 -11.21 -6.40 -5.17
CA GLY A 75 -11.28 -6.53 -6.63
C GLY A 75 -9.93 -6.71 -7.34
N PHE A 76 -8.81 -6.51 -6.64
CA PHE A 76 -7.46 -6.76 -7.15
C PHE A 76 -6.88 -8.11 -6.72
N TRP A 77 -7.61 -8.91 -5.96
CA TRP A 77 -7.17 -10.23 -5.55
C TRP A 77 -7.26 -11.22 -6.71
N THR A 78 -6.19 -11.97 -6.96
CA THR A 78 -6.12 -12.90 -8.10
C THR A 78 -6.67 -14.29 -7.80
N GLY A 79 -7.12 -14.51 -6.57
CA GLY A 79 -7.46 -15.83 -6.02
C GLY A 79 -6.39 -16.32 -5.05
N GLU A 80 -5.12 -16.01 -5.30
CA GLU A 80 -4.00 -16.50 -4.48
C GLU A 80 -3.09 -15.39 -3.93
N HIS A 81 -3.05 -14.20 -4.55
CA HIS A 81 -2.14 -13.12 -4.15
C HIS A 81 -2.72 -11.73 -4.51
N CYS A 82 -2.06 -10.67 -4.05
CA CYS A 82 -2.43 -9.30 -4.38
C CYS A 82 -1.96 -8.94 -5.81
N GLY A 83 -2.88 -8.93 -6.76
CA GLY A 83 -2.60 -8.55 -8.15
C GLY A 83 -2.16 -7.10 -8.32
N LEU A 84 -2.69 -6.19 -7.49
CA LEU A 84 -2.26 -4.78 -7.53
C LEU A 84 -0.81 -4.61 -7.05
N GLY A 85 -0.42 -5.27 -5.96
CA GLY A 85 0.94 -5.22 -5.44
C GLY A 85 1.95 -5.78 -6.44
N ALA A 86 1.62 -6.93 -7.04
CA ALA A 86 2.43 -7.54 -8.10
C ALA A 86 2.59 -6.61 -9.31
N ARG A 87 1.47 -6.05 -9.81
CA ARG A 87 1.48 -5.12 -10.95
C ARG A 87 2.35 -3.89 -10.69
N MET A 88 2.19 -3.26 -9.53
CA MET A 88 2.95 -2.04 -9.21
C MET A 88 4.45 -2.32 -9.09
N ALA A 89 4.84 -3.44 -8.45
CA ALA A 89 6.24 -3.83 -8.35
C ALA A 89 6.86 -4.08 -9.74
N ALA A 90 6.14 -4.78 -10.63
CA ALA A 90 6.60 -5.03 -11.99
C ALA A 90 6.73 -3.73 -12.81
N SER A 91 5.68 -2.90 -12.84
CA SER A 91 5.70 -1.63 -13.58
C SER A 91 6.79 -0.67 -13.09
N TYR A 92 7.07 -0.65 -11.79
CA TYR A 92 8.18 0.15 -11.26
C TYR A 92 9.54 -0.39 -11.72
N ALA A 93 9.75 -1.70 -11.73
CA ALA A 93 11.00 -2.30 -12.19
C ALA A 93 11.29 -2.04 -13.68
N GLU A 94 10.25 -1.91 -14.51
CA GLU A 94 10.39 -1.58 -15.93
C GLU A 94 10.71 -0.10 -16.20
N THR A 95 10.29 0.79 -15.29
CA THR A 95 10.34 2.25 -15.49
C THR A 95 11.42 2.94 -14.68
N ALA A 96 11.83 2.35 -13.55
CA ALA A 96 12.86 2.90 -12.70
C ALA A 96 14.26 2.60 -13.25
N GLY A 97 15.16 3.60 -13.19
CA GLY A 97 16.59 3.42 -13.35
C GLY A 97 17.21 2.64 -12.17
N PRO A 98 18.52 2.77 -11.85
CA PRO A 98 19.14 2.00 -10.78
C PRO A 98 18.36 2.13 -9.47
N ALA A 99 18.22 1.00 -8.75
CA ALA A 99 17.37 0.88 -7.57
C ALA A 99 17.65 1.98 -6.54
N GLU A 100 16.59 2.57 -5.97
CA GLU A 100 16.74 3.48 -4.83
C GLU A 100 17.48 2.74 -3.70
N PRO A 101 18.60 3.30 -3.18
CA PRO A 101 19.47 2.60 -2.25
C PRO A 101 18.82 2.37 -0.88
N GLU A 102 17.76 3.12 -0.54
CA GLU A 102 17.09 3.04 0.74
C GLU A 102 15.57 2.86 0.59
N LEU A 103 15.01 1.93 1.37
CA LEU A 103 13.56 1.70 1.38
C LEU A 103 12.83 2.80 2.18
N PRO A 104 11.67 3.29 1.73
CA PRO A 104 10.90 4.31 2.43
C PRO A 104 10.54 3.88 3.86
N LYS A 105 10.65 4.77 4.85
CA LYS A 105 10.34 4.48 6.27
C LYS A 105 8.82 4.23 6.48
N CYS A 106 8.36 3.04 6.08
CA CYS A 106 6.97 2.64 6.10
C CYS A 106 6.62 1.90 7.40
N ALA A 107 5.65 2.42 8.15
CA ALA A 107 5.29 1.92 9.47
C ALA A 107 4.66 0.51 9.46
N ILE A 108 4.07 0.09 8.34
CA ILE A 108 3.45 -1.24 8.21
C ILE A 108 4.35 -2.26 7.53
N ARG A 109 5.62 -1.96 7.20
CA ARG A 109 6.46 -2.86 6.35
C ARG A 109 6.45 -4.32 6.83
N ARG A 110 6.54 -4.55 8.14
CA ARG A 110 6.56 -5.91 8.73
C ARG A 110 5.25 -6.69 8.55
N THR A 111 4.12 -6.00 8.41
CA THR A 111 2.79 -6.59 8.25
C THR A 111 2.20 -6.36 6.85
N CYS A 112 2.90 -5.63 5.97
CA CYS A 112 2.41 -5.23 4.66
C CYS A 112 2.28 -6.43 3.71
N ARG A 113 1.09 -6.59 3.11
CA ARG A 113 0.80 -7.61 2.10
C ARG A 113 1.74 -7.50 0.88
N TRP A 114 1.93 -6.29 0.35
CA TRP A 114 2.77 -6.10 -0.85
C TRP A 114 4.23 -6.44 -0.58
N PHE A 115 4.77 -6.05 0.58
CA PHE A 115 6.14 -6.41 0.97
C PHE A 115 6.29 -7.90 1.23
N ALA A 116 5.29 -8.53 1.86
CA ALA A 116 5.32 -9.96 2.14
C ALA A 116 5.33 -10.82 0.86
N GLU A 117 4.63 -10.38 -0.19
CA GLU A 117 4.52 -11.12 -1.45
C GLU A 117 5.61 -10.77 -2.46
N GLN A 118 6.00 -9.50 -2.56
CA GLN A 118 6.89 -8.98 -3.61
C GLN A 118 8.27 -8.54 -3.07
N GLY A 119 8.49 -8.64 -1.76
CA GLY A 119 9.73 -8.25 -1.11
C GLY A 119 10.03 -6.74 -1.15
N PRO A 120 11.30 -6.36 -1.02
CA PRO A 120 11.75 -4.97 -1.02
C PRO A 120 11.33 -4.16 -2.24
N ALA A 121 11.20 -4.79 -3.41
CA ALA A 121 10.85 -4.15 -4.68
C ALA A 121 9.46 -3.48 -4.65
N ALA A 122 8.53 -3.96 -3.83
CA ALA A 122 7.22 -3.32 -3.70
C ALA A 122 7.25 -1.97 -2.97
N CYS A 123 8.25 -1.71 -2.12
CA CYS A 123 8.30 -0.50 -1.31
C CYS A 123 8.46 0.79 -2.15
N PRO A 124 9.47 0.90 -3.05
CA PRO A 124 9.60 2.10 -3.86
C PRO A 124 8.40 2.27 -4.80
N ALA A 125 7.92 1.19 -5.43
CA ALA A 125 6.69 1.21 -6.23
C ALA A 125 5.48 1.78 -5.46
N CYS A 126 5.26 1.29 -4.24
CA CYS A 126 4.18 1.75 -3.36
C CYS A 126 4.26 3.25 -3.05
N SER A 127 5.45 3.83 -3.02
CA SER A 127 5.66 5.27 -2.76
C SER A 127 5.25 6.17 -3.92
N HIS A 128 5.00 5.62 -5.10
CA HIS A 128 4.57 6.34 -6.30
C HIS A 128 3.09 6.11 -6.66
N VAL A 129 2.35 5.34 -5.85
CA VAL A 129 0.94 5.08 -6.11
C VAL A 129 0.10 6.27 -5.65
N VAL A 130 -0.57 6.90 -6.61
CA VAL A 130 -1.60 7.94 -6.41
C VAL A 130 -2.93 7.39 -6.92
N THR A 131 -3.93 7.34 -6.06
CA THR A 131 -5.27 6.84 -6.44
C THR A 131 -6.16 8.02 -6.78
N ASP A 132 -6.45 8.24 -8.05
CA ASP A 132 -7.49 9.17 -8.49
C ASP A 132 -8.82 8.39 -8.54
N ALA A 133 -9.48 8.24 -7.38
CA ALA A 133 -10.83 7.69 -7.33
C ALA A 133 -11.79 8.78 -7.83
N ARG A 134 -12.09 8.77 -9.14
CA ARG A 134 -13.22 9.48 -9.72
C ARG A 134 -14.48 8.64 -9.67
#